data_AF-B6DMH8-F1
#
_entry.id   AF-B6DMH8-F1
#
_cell.length_a   1.000
_cell.length_b   1.000
_cell.length_c   1.000
_cell.angle_alpha   90.00
_cell.angle_beta   90.00
_cell.angle_gamma   90.00
#
_symmetry.space_group_name_H-M   'P 1'
#
loop_
_entity.id
_entity.type
_entity.pdbx_description
1 polymer ?
#
loop_
_entity_poly.entity_id
_entity_poly.type
_entity_poly.pdbx_seq_one_letter_code
_entity_poly.pdbx_strand_id
1 'polypeptide(L)'
;YMLAESAEEREHGLGFVDFANKRNIPIELQAVPAPVSCAEWSSPEDVWQSILELEQANTRSLLNLAEAASTCHDFAVMAFLNPFHLQQVNEEDKIG
;
A
#
# COMPACT_ATOMS: atom_id res chain seq x y z
N TYR A 1 10.52 1.70 14.33
CA TYR A 1 9.25 1.90 13.65
C TYR A 1 9.50 2.03 12.15
N MET A 2 9.88 3.18 11.60
CA MET A 2 9.87 3.44 10.14
C MET A 2 10.76 2.49 9.29
N LEU A 3 11.90 2.01 9.82
CA LEU A 3 12.69 0.98 9.12
C LEU A 3 12.00 -0.38 9.05
N ALA A 4 11.20 -0.72 10.08
CA ALA A 4 10.40 -1.94 10.09
C ALA A 4 9.20 -1.80 9.13
N GLU A 5 8.47 -0.67 9.21
CA GLU A 5 7.37 -0.40 8.25
C GLU A 5 7.88 -0.41 6.80
N SER A 6 9.05 0.18 6.53
CA SER A 6 9.65 0.13 5.19
C SER A 6 9.99 -1.28 4.72
N ALA A 7 10.34 -2.19 5.64
CA ALA A 7 10.61 -3.58 5.30
C ALA A 7 9.29 -4.33 5.01
N GLU A 8 8.26 -4.07 5.81
CA GLU A 8 6.91 -4.61 5.65
C GLU A 8 6.26 -4.18 4.33
N GLU A 9 6.28 -2.88 4.00
CA GLU A 9 5.77 -2.36 2.73
C GLU A 9 6.50 -2.94 1.51
N ARG A 10 7.79 -3.26 1.66
CA ARG A 10 8.54 -3.98 0.64
C ARG A 10 8.03 -5.41 0.45
N GLU A 11 7.68 -6.10 1.54
CA GLU A 11 7.07 -7.44 1.48
C GLU A 11 5.68 -7.37 0.83
N HIS A 12 4.88 -6.37 1.15
CA HIS A 12 3.60 -6.12 0.48
C HIS A 12 3.79 -5.97 -1.04
N GLY A 13 4.64 -5.05 -1.48
CA GLY A 13 4.92 -4.83 -2.91
C GLY A 13 5.39 -6.10 -3.64
N LEU A 14 6.22 -6.92 -3.01
CA LEU A 14 6.65 -8.21 -3.57
C LEU A 14 5.49 -9.23 -3.62
N GLY A 15 4.58 -9.21 -2.65
CA GLY A 15 3.36 -10.02 -2.65
C GLY A 15 2.46 -9.74 -3.86
N PHE A 16 2.32 -8.47 -4.26
CA PHE A 16 1.62 -8.10 -5.50
C PHE A 16 2.30 -8.68 -6.74
N VAL A 17 3.62 -8.59 -6.83
CA VAL A 17 4.40 -9.15 -7.94
C VAL A 17 4.24 -10.66 -8.03
N ASP A 18 4.35 -11.37 -6.90
CA ASP A 18 4.19 -12.83 -6.84
C ASP A 18 2.77 -13.26 -7.23
N PHE A 19 1.75 -12.60 -6.70
CA PHE A 19 0.36 -12.89 -7.06
C PHE A 19 0.08 -12.64 -8.55
N ALA A 20 0.56 -11.54 -9.10
CA ALA A 20 0.40 -11.23 -10.52
C ALA A 20 1.07 -12.30 -11.39
N ASN A 21 2.29 -12.70 -11.07
CA ASN A 21 3.00 -13.77 -11.79
C ASN A 21 2.25 -15.11 -11.70
N LYS A 22 1.75 -15.50 -10.52
CA LYS A 22 0.95 -16.72 -10.34
C LYS A 22 -0.33 -16.73 -11.20
N ARG A 23 -0.90 -15.56 -11.45
CA ARG A 23 -2.10 -15.37 -12.27
C ARG A 23 -1.81 -15.05 -13.74
N ASN A 24 -0.54 -14.99 -14.14
CA ASN A 24 -0.11 -14.51 -15.46
C ASN A 24 -0.68 -13.13 -15.82
N ILE A 25 -0.83 -12.25 -14.82
CA ILE A 25 -1.23 -10.85 -15.01
C ILE A 25 0.02 -10.10 -15.49
N PRO A 26 -0.03 -9.40 -16.64
CA PRO A 26 1.09 -8.59 -17.10
C PRO A 26 1.38 -7.46 -16.11
N ILE A 27 2.63 -7.33 -15.67
CA ILE A 27 3.09 -6.26 -14.79
C ILE A 27 4.26 -5.51 -15.44
N GLU A 28 4.26 -4.20 -15.27
CA GLU A 28 5.36 -3.31 -15.66
C GLU A 28 5.84 -2.57 -14.42
N LEU A 29 7.08 -2.83 -13.99
CA LEU A 29 7.67 -2.15 -12.84
C LEU A 29 8.20 -0.78 -13.26
N GLN A 30 7.78 0.24 -12.53
CA GLN A 30 8.20 1.63 -12.75
C GLN A 30 9.29 2.05 -11.77
N ALA A 31 9.98 3.15 -12.08
CA ALA A 31 10.93 3.75 -11.15
C ALA A 31 10.19 4.31 -9.92
N VAL A 32 10.72 4.06 -8.72
CA VAL A 32 10.22 4.65 -7.48
C VAL A 32 10.82 6.05 -7.33
N PRO A 33 10.00 7.11 -7.20
CA PRO A 33 10.51 8.46 -7.00
C PRO A 33 11.25 8.56 -5.66
N ALA A 34 12.21 9.49 -5.58
CA ALA A 34 12.83 9.81 -4.30
C ALA A 34 11.77 10.28 -3.29
N PRO A 35 11.88 9.91 -2.00
CA PRO A 35 10.96 10.39 -0.98
C PRO A 35 11.07 11.92 -0.83
N VAL A 36 10.00 12.55 -0.34
CA VAL A 36 10.02 13.97 0.03
C VAL A 36 11.16 14.24 1.02
N SER A 37 11.79 15.41 0.91
CA SER A 37 12.95 15.73 1.73
C SER A 37 12.54 15.90 3.19
N CYS A 38 13.29 15.32 4.12
CA CYS A 38 13.12 15.55 5.55
C CYS A 38 13.26 17.03 5.95
N ALA A 39 13.77 17.89 5.05
CA ALA A 39 13.82 19.33 5.24
C ALA A 39 12.44 20.00 5.32
N GLU A 40 11.36 19.29 4.92
CA GLU A 40 9.98 19.78 4.99
C GLU A 40 9.31 19.52 6.35
N TRP A 41 9.84 18.61 7.18
CA TRP A 41 9.31 18.34 8.50
C TRP A 41 9.90 19.29 9.54
N SER A 42 9.04 20.05 10.21
CA SER A 42 9.41 21.00 11.26
C SER A 42 9.29 20.39 12.66
N SER A 43 8.60 19.26 12.79
CA SER A 43 8.29 18.58 14.05
C SER A 43 8.13 17.06 13.86
N PRO A 44 8.27 16.25 14.94
CA PRO A 44 7.91 14.83 14.90
C PRO A 44 6.46 14.58 14.50
N GLU A 45 5.54 15.47 14.85
CA GLU A 45 4.13 15.42 14.47
C GLU A 45 3.94 15.47 12.95
N ASP A 46 4.74 16.27 12.24
CA ASP A 46 4.70 16.34 10.76
C ASP A 46 5.06 15.01 10.11
N VAL A 47 5.95 14.24 10.74
CA VAL A 47 6.33 12.90 10.26
C VAL A 47 5.14 11.95 10.37
N TRP A 48 4.47 11.91 11.52
CA TRP A 48 3.31 11.04 11.72
C TRP A 48 2.13 11.43 10.82
N GLN A 49 1.90 12.72 10.63
CA GLN A 49 0.90 13.22 9.68
C GLN A 49 1.22 12.77 8.24
N SER A 50 2.50 12.83 7.84
CA SER A 50 2.94 12.35 6.53
C SER A 50 2.73 10.83 6.36
N ILE A 51 2.98 10.05 7.41
CA ILE A 51 2.75 8.59 7.39
C ILE A 51 1.25 8.30 7.27
N LEU A 52 0.39 8.97 8.05
CA LEU A 52 -1.06 8.79 7.96
C LEU A 52 -1.59 9.09 6.55
N GLU A 53 -1.09 10.15 5.91
CA GLU A 53 -1.47 10.49 4.54
C GLU A 53 -1.05 9.44 3.51
N LEU A 54 0.13 8.84 3.70
CA LEU A 54 0.61 7.72 2.89
C LEU A 54 -0.27 6.48 3.09
N GLU A 55 -0.61 6.11 4.33
CA GLU A 55 -1.46 4.95 4.58
C GLU A 55 -2.87 5.13 4.02
N GLN A 56 -3.45 6.32 4.16
CA GLN A 56 -4.74 6.62 3.53
C GLN A 56 -4.65 6.59 2.00
N ALA A 57 -3.49 6.95 1.41
CA ALA A 57 -3.27 6.83 -0.03
C ALA A 57 -3.18 5.36 -0.48
N ASN A 58 -2.53 4.51 0.31
CA ASN A 58 -2.49 3.06 0.10
C ASN A 58 -3.90 2.47 0.16
N THR A 59 -4.69 2.82 1.18
CA THR A 59 -6.09 2.41 1.32
C THR A 59 -6.93 2.77 0.10
N ARG A 60 -6.86 4.04 -0.35
CA ARG A 60 -7.57 4.48 -1.57
C ARG A 60 -7.12 3.68 -2.81
N SER A 61 -5.82 3.41 -2.95
CA SER A 61 -5.29 2.66 -4.08
C SER A 61 -5.77 1.20 -4.08
N LEU A 62 -5.78 0.55 -2.92
CA LEU A 62 -6.32 -0.79 -2.74
C LEU A 62 -7.82 -0.86 -3.06
N LEU A 63 -8.60 0.12 -2.58
CA LEU A 63 -10.05 0.19 -2.86
C LEU A 63 -10.34 0.36 -4.36
N ASN A 64 -9.57 1.20 -5.05
CA ASN A 64 -9.69 1.35 -6.50
C ASN A 64 -9.37 0.03 -7.24
N LEU A 65 -8.37 -0.74 -6.77
CA LEU A 65 -8.08 -2.06 -7.32
C LEU A 65 -9.23 -3.05 -7.05
N ALA A 66 -9.83 -3.02 -5.86
CA ALA A 66 -10.98 -3.86 -5.52
C ALA A 66 -12.21 -3.51 -6.38
N GLU A 67 -12.47 -2.23 -6.64
CA GLU A 67 -13.54 -1.78 -7.53
C GLU A 67 -13.33 -2.28 -8.97
N ALA A 68 -12.09 -2.17 -9.48
CA ALA A 68 -11.74 -2.70 -10.79
C ALA A 68 -11.91 -4.24 -10.84
N ALA A 69 -11.43 -4.95 -9.82
CA ALA A 69 -11.59 -6.40 -9.70
C ALA A 69 -13.07 -6.81 -9.65
N SER A 70 -13.90 -6.07 -8.91
CA SER A 70 -15.35 -6.28 -8.83
C SER A 70 -16.02 -6.08 -10.19
N THR A 71 -15.66 -5.02 -10.91
CA THR A 71 -16.16 -4.72 -12.27
C THR A 71 -15.82 -5.83 -13.26
N CYS A 72 -14.63 -6.43 -13.13
CA CYS A 72 -14.20 -7.57 -13.95
C CYS A 72 -14.71 -8.92 -13.43
N HIS A 73 -15.41 -8.95 -12.29
CA HIS A 73 -15.78 -10.17 -11.57
C HIS A 73 -14.58 -11.09 -11.27
N ASP A 74 -13.39 -10.53 -11.00
CA ASP A 74 -12.20 -11.29 -10.62
C ASP A 74 -12.18 -11.56 -9.11
N PHE A 75 -12.88 -12.64 -8.73
CA PHE A 75 -12.98 -13.06 -7.33
C PHE A 75 -11.63 -13.41 -6.69
N ALA A 76 -10.65 -13.84 -7.49
CA ALA A 76 -9.35 -14.21 -6.96
C ALA A 76 -8.49 -12.97 -6.66
N VAL A 77 -8.58 -11.90 -7.46
CA VAL A 77 -8.00 -10.59 -7.11
C VAL A 77 -8.68 -10.02 -5.87
N MET A 78 -10.02 -10.07 -5.79
CA MET A 78 -10.73 -9.61 -4.58
C MET A 78 -10.28 -10.38 -3.33
N ALA A 79 -10.18 -11.70 -3.41
CA ALA A 79 -9.70 -12.52 -2.30
C ALA A 79 -8.25 -12.19 -1.90
N PHE A 80 -7.38 -11.89 -2.87
CA PHE A 80 -6.01 -11.47 -2.62
C PHE A 80 -5.92 -10.11 -1.90
N LEU A 81 -6.79 -9.15 -2.24
CA LEU A 81 -6.79 -7.81 -1.64
C LEU A 81 -7.35 -7.76 -0.21
N ASN A 82 -8.26 -8.68 0.14
CA ASN A 82 -8.91 -8.73 1.46
C ASN A 82 -7.96 -8.62 2.67
N PRO A 83 -6.87 -9.38 2.80
CA PRO A 83 -5.94 -9.22 3.92
C PRO A 83 -5.34 -7.81 3.99
N PHE A 84 -4.98 -7.21 2.85
CA PHE A 84 -4.44 -5.83 2.81
C PHE A 84 -5.47 -4.80 3.26
N HIS A 85 -6.75 -4.96 2.88
CA HIS A 85 -7.81 -4.08 3.35
C HIS A 85 -7.99 -4.11 4.87
N LEU A 86 -7.94 -5.31 5.46
CA LEU A 86 -8.04 -5.46 6.91
C LEU A 86 -6.80 -4.90 7.61
N GLN A 87 -5.63 -5.05 7.00
CA GLN A 87 -4.38 -4.52 7.53
C GLN A 87 -4.37 -2.99 7.55
N GLN A 88 -4.75 -2.33 6.46
CA GLN A 88 -4.79 -0.87 6.41
C GLN A 88 -5.70 -0.24 7.49
N VAL A 89 -6.81 -0.89 7.84
CA VAL A 89 -7.67 -0.42 8.95
C VAL A 89 -6.88 -0.37 10.27
N ASN A 90 -6.02 -1.34 10.52
CA ASN A 90 -5.18 -1.37 11.71
C ASN A 90 -3.99 -0.41 11.61
N GLU A 91 -3.40 -0.23 10.41
CA GLU A 91 -2.29 0.71 10.24
C GLU A 91 -2.74 2.16 10.46
N GLU A 92 -3.90 2.55 9.89
CA GLU A 92 -4.44 3.89 10.11
C GLU A 92 -4.77 4.13 11.59
N ASP A 93 -5.42 3.19 12.30
CA ASP A 93 -5.72 3.28 13.75
C ASP A 93 -4.46 3.33 14.63
N LYS A 94 -3.39 2.63 14.22
CA LYS A 94 -2.09 2.64 14.91
C LYS A 94 -1.37 3.99 14.80
N ILE A 95 -1.66 4.77 13.76
CA ILE A 95 -1.01 6.07 13.49
C ILE A 95 -1.85 7.25 13.99
N GLY A 96 -3.19 7.22 13.86
CA GLY A 96 -4.05 8.38 14.13
C GLY A 96 -5.46 8.05 14.58
#